data_AF-A0A7C5K534-F1
#
_entry.id   AF-A0A7C5K534-F1
#
_cell.length_a   1.000
_cell.length_b   1.000
_cell.length_c   1.000
_cell.angle_alpha   90.00
_cell.angle_beta   90.00
_cell.angle_gamma   90.00
#
_symmetry.space_group_name_H-M   'P 1'
#
loop_
_entity.id
_entity.type
_entity.pdbx_description
1 polymer ?
#
loop_
_entity_poly.entity_id
_entity_poly.type
_entity_poly.pdbx_seq_one_letter_code
_entity_poly.pdbx_strand_id
1 'polypeptide(L)'
;MRAGNRSLKSRLRNIRCLLMDVDGVLTDGKLHFTGNGDEFKSFDVQDGHGIAMAQRAGLRIGFVSGRPSQATTRRAADLGVAIVLQAATNKMELVEQVKTRHGYRDEELGFIGDELVDLPVLRRVGLAVAVRNAMPEVKRAAHYVTRRAGGDGAVREVIEMILKAQKSWDKVIAKYLVILTCAWLPVAAAAASNEMATGYIEKFEVPETDENGVLRWKLKGDRAQLRMDGTMDLQNARAEFYQSNKVAMVLSAPQCLLDRVKKRAATDGPVTLENPDMTVTGIGAVWDQATGSVILKSNVQVEVRSGGVALPSFGEKKP
;
A
#
# COMPACT_ATOMS: atom_id res chain seq x y z
N MET A 1 -28.89 26.14 -6.12
CA MET A 1 -29.22 24.85 -6.77
C MET A 1 -28.88 23.72 -5.81
N ARG A 2 -29.86 22.89 -5.41
CA ARG A 2 -29.56 21.67 -4.62
C ARG A 2 -28.76 20.73 -5.53
N ALA A 3 -27.53 20.39 -5.15
CA ALA A 3 -26.73 19.41 -5.87
C ALA A 3 -27.56 18.13 -6.02
N GLY A 4 -27.79 17.69 -7.26
CA GLY A 4 -28.55 16.48 -7.57
C GLY A 4 -28.09 15.31 -6.69
N ASN A 5 -29.04 14.49 -6.24
CA ASN A 5 -28.82 13.46 -5.23
C ASN A 5 -27.82 12.39 -5.73
N ARG A 6 -26.52 12.66 -5.60
CA ARG A 6 -25.45 11.74 -5.99
C ARG A 6 -25.37 10.60 -5.00
N SER A 7 -25.34 9.37 -5.52
CA SER A 7 -25.13 8.18 -4.70
C SER A 7 -23.79 8.24 -3.96
N LEU A 8 -23.73 7.61 -2.79
CA LEU A 8 -22.52 7.52 -1.98
C LEU A 8 -21.33 6.95 -2.79
N LYS A 9 -21.57 5.91 -3.60
CA LYS A 9 -20.57 5.31 -4.49
C LYS A 9 -19.99 6.33 -5.48
N SER A 10 -20.82 7.21 -6.05
CA SER A 10 -20.35 8.26 -6.97
C SER A 10 -19.51 9.32 -6.25
N ARG A 11 -19.84 9.66 -5.00
CA ARG A 11 -19.08 10.62 -4.19
C ARG A 11 -17.70 10.05 -3.86
N LEU A 12 -17.66 8.83 -3.32
CA LEU A 12 -16.43 8.12 -2.97
C LEU A 12 -15.44 8.04 -4.15
N ARG A 13 -15.93 7.71 -5.35
CA ARG A 13 -15.10 7.58 -6.56
C ARG A 13 -14.41 8.89 -6.96
N ASN A 14 -15.01 10.04 -6.67
CA ASN A 14 -14.51 11.34 -7.14
C ASN A 14 -13.46 11.97 -6.21
N ILE A 15 -13.24 11.42 -5.01
CA ILE A 15 -12.38 12.05 -4.01
C ILE A 15 -10.90 11.99 -4.39
N ARG A 16 -10.25 13.15 -4.40
CA ARG A 16 -8.81 13.34 -4.66
C ARG A 16 -8.05 13.83 -3.44
N CYS A 17 -8.74 14.47 -2.50
CA CYS A 17 -8.18 14.91 -1.23
C CYS A 17 -9.18 14.58 -0.11
N LEU A 18 -8.71 13.87 0.92
CA LEU A 18 -9.46 13.58 2.13
C LEU A 18 -8.85 14.37 3.30
N LEU A 19 -9.61 15.35 3.77
CA LEU A 19 -9.32 16.10 4.96
C LEU A 19 -10.07 15.50 6.15
N MET A 20 -9.53 15.65 7.35
CA MET A 20 -10.16 15.13 8.55
C MET A 20 -9.87 16.03 9.73
N ASP A 21 -10.86 16.15 10.60
CA ASP A 21 -10.62 16.63 11.95
C ASP A 21 -9.70 15.66 12.73
N VAL A 22 -9.16 16.15 13.84
CA VAL A 22 -8.28 15.39 14.72
C VAL A 22 -9.02 14.88 15.95
N ASP A 23 -9.60 15.77 16.76
CA ASP A 23 -10.08 15.44 18.10
C ASP A 23 -11.51 14.89 18.03
N GLY A 24 -11.68 13.60 18.27
CA GLY A 24 -12.97 12.93 18.12
C GLY A 24 -13.15 12.22 16.78
N VAL A 25 -12.20 12.42 15.85
CA VAL A 25 -12.10 11.70 14.56
C VAL A 25 -10.87 10.80 14.48
N LEU A 26 -9.66 11.37 14.57
CA LEU A 26 -8.41 10.60 14.63
C LEU A 26 -8.10 10.11 16.05
N THR A 27 -8.74 10.71 17.04
CA THR A 27 -8.69 10.36 18.46
C THR A 27 -10.10 10.06 18.96
N ASP A 28 -10.22 9.58 20.20
CA ASP A 28 -11.49 9.34 20.87
C ASP A 28 -12.14 10.63 21.43
N GLY A 29 -11.56 11.80 21.13
CA GLY A 29 -12.05 13.12 21.56
C GLY A 29 -11.60 13.54 22.96
N LYS A 30 -10.89 12.68 23.70
CA LYS A 30 -10.36 13.04 25.02
C LYS A 30 -9.06 13.83 24.89
N LEU A 31 -8.86 14.74 25.83
CA LEU A 31 -7.60 15.43 26.05
C LEU A 31 -7.02 14.97 27.38
N HIS A 32 -5.78 14.50 27.36
CA HIS A 32 -5.08 14.08 28.56
C HIS A 32 -4.00 15.10 28.90
N PHE A 33 -3.99 15.53 30.16
CA PHE A 33 -3.01 16.48 30.69
C PHE A 33 -2.21 15.81 31.81
N THR A 34 -0.89 16.03 31.81
CA THR A 34 -0.02 15.63 32.91
C THR A 34 -0.08 16.67 34.04
N GLY A 35 0.43 16.32 35.23
CA GLY A 35 0.54 17.28 36.34
C GLY A 35 1.43 18.49 36.05
N ASN A 36 2.28 18.40 35.02
CA ASN A 36 3.17 19.48 34.58
C ASN A 36 2.59 20.31 33.43
N GLY A 37 1.38 19.98 32.96
CA GLY A 37 0.69 20.71 31.89
C GLY A 37 0.94 20.19 30.47
N ASP A 38 1.70 19.11 30.30
CA ASP A 38 1.88 18.49 28.97
C ASP A 38 0.59 17.82 28.51
N GLU A 39 0.27 17.95 27.22
CA GLU A 39 -0.87 17.29 26.57
C GLU A 39 -0.40 16.05 25.80
N PHE A 40 -1.14 14.94 25.90
CA PHE A 40 -0.97 13.82 24.98
C PHE A 40 -2.32 13.35 24.40
N LYS A 41 -2.24 12.72 23.22
CA LYS A 41 -3.38 12.23 22.45
C LYS A 41 -3.16 10.77 22.06
N SER A 42 -4.22 9.99 22.06
CA SER A 42 -4.21 8.59 21.61
C SER A 42 -4.74 8.50 20.18
N PHE A 43 -3.96 7.89 19.29
CA PHE A 43 -4.30 7.69 17.88
C PHE A 43 -4.38 6.20 17.56
N ASP A 44 -5.26 5.83 16.62
CA ASP A 44 -5.38 4.44 16.20
C ASP A 44 -4.33 4.03 15.15
N VAL A 45 -3.85 2.79 15.28
CA VAL A 45 -2.86 2.21 14.38
C VAL A 45 -3.47 1.77 13.05
N GLN A 46 -4.74 1.34 13.04
CA GLN A 46 -5.43 0.93 11.82
C GLN A 46 -5.76 2.15 10.95
N ASP A 47 -6.16 3.26 11.55
CA ASP A 47 -6.32 4.57 10.91
C ASP A 47 -5.01 5.05 10.29
N GLY A 48 -3.90 4.98 11.04
CA GLY A 48 -2.57 5.29 10.52
C GLY A 48 -2.18 4.44 9.30
N HIS A 49 -2.44 3.13 9.37
CA HIS A 49 -2.19 2.24 8.24
C HIS A 49 -3.08 2.57 7.02
N GLY A 50 -4.35 2.89 7.27
CA GLY A 50 -5.28 3.38 6.24
C GLY A 50 -4.76 4.64 5.54
N ILE A 51 -4.30 5.63 6.30
CA ILE A 51 -3.69 6.85 5.75
C ILE A 51 -2.51 6.52 4.84
N ALA A 52 -1.61 5.64 5.28
CA ALA A 52 -0.48 5.20 4.45
C ALA A 52 -0.94 4.47 3.18
N MET A 53 -2.01 3.66 3.24
CA MET A 53 -2.62 3.01 2.07
C MET A 53 -3.18 4.03 1.08
N ALA A 54 -3.91 5.04 1.58
CA ALA A 54 -4.46 6.12 0.78
C ALA A 54 -3.38 6.91 0.04
N GLN A 55 -2.31 7.32 0.74
CA GLN A 55 -1.20 8.06 0.14
C GLN A 55 -0.50 7.27 -0.97
N ARG A 56 -0.27 5.95 -0.78
CA ARG A 56 0.27 5.08 -1.84
C ARG A 56 -0.64 4.95 -3.06
N ALA A 57 -1.95 5.09 -2.87
CA ALA A 57 -2.92 5.13 -3.96
C ALA A 57 -3.01 6.52 -4.63
N GLY A 58 -2.24 7.50 -4.17
CA GLY A 58 -2.26 8.87 -4.68
C GLY A 58 -3.37 9.75 -4.10
N LEU A 59 -4.10 9.28 -3.08
CA LEU A 59 -5.08 10.10 -2.38
C LEU A 59 -4.35 11.07 -1.44
N ARG A 60 -4.58 12.37 -1.61
CA ARG A 60 -4.00 13.39 -0.73
C ARG A 60 -4.72 13.38 0.60
N ILE A 61 -3.97 13.41 1.70
CA ILE A 61 -4.49 13.41 3.07
C ILE A 61 -4.11 14.71 3.76
N GLY A 62 -5.00 15.24 4.61
CA GLY A 62 -4.71 16.40 5.44
C GLY A 62 -5.46 16.41 6.77
N PHE A 63 -4.85 17.01 7.77
CA PHE A 63 -5.42 17.20 9.11
C PHE A 63 -5.84 18.66 9.28
N VAL A 64 -7.03 18.88 9.83
CA VAL A 64 -7.60 20.21 10.08
C VAL A 64 -8.13 20.27 11.51
N SER A 65 -7.42 20.94 12.41
CA SER A 65 -7.81 21.07 13.83
C SER A 65 -8.01 22.52 14.24
N GLY A 66 -9.00 22.75 15.10
CA GLY A 66 -9.19 24.04 15.78
C GLY A 66 -8.12 24.32 16.85
N ARG A 67 -7.44 23.28 17.36
CA ARG A 67 -6.46 23.41 18.43
C ARG A 67 -5.02 23.29 17.90
N PRO A 68 -4.07 24.10 18.38
CA PRO A 68 -2.65 23.80 18.23
C PRO A 68 -2.28 22.63 19.15
N SER A 69 -1.55 21.65 18.64
CA SER A 69 -1.11 20.47 19.41
C SER A 69 0.17 19.86 18.83
N GLN A 70 1.22 19.80 19.63
CA GLN A 70 2.49 19.18 19.22
C GLN A 70 2.32 17.68 18.93
N ALA A 71 1.45 16.98 19.66
CA ALA A 71 1.12 15.58 19.42
C ALA A 71 0.55 15.37 18.01
N THR A 72 -0.30 16.30 17.56
CA THR A 72 -0.89 16.29 16.20
C THR A 72 0.19 16.52 15.14
N THR A 73 1.07 17.50 15.35
CA THR A 73 2.21 17.76 14.45
C THR A 73 3.10 16.54 14.32
N ARG A 74 3.45 15.89 15.44
CA ARG A 74 4.29 14.69 15.44
C ARG A 74 3.62 13.53 14.71
N ARG A 75 2.33 13.28 14.99
CA ARG A 75 1.59 12.21 14.31
C ARG A 75 1.50 12.42 12.80
N ALA A 76 1.31 13.66 12.36
CA ALA A 76 1.30 13.99 10.94
C ALA A 76 2.67 13.73 10.28
N ALA A 77 3.77 14.09 10.96
CA ALA A 77 5.12 13.81 10.50
C ALA A 77 5.39 12.29 10.40
N ASP A 78 5.00 11.51 11.42
CA ASP A 78 5.16 10.04 11.42
C ASP A 78 4.44 9.37 10.24
N LEU A 79 3.32 9.95 9.78
CA LEU A 79 2.52 9.47 8.66
C LEU A 79 2.85 10.16 7.32
N GLY A 80 3.83 11.08 7.29
CA GLY A 80 4.16 11.86 6.08
C GLY A 80 2.99 12.71 5.54
N VAL A 81 2.08 13.15 6.41
CA VAL A 81 0.94 13.99 6.04
C VAL A 81 1.40 15.43 5.86
N ALA A 82 1.37 15.93 4.63
CA ALA A 82 1.90 17.24 4.28
C ALA A 82 0.94 18.41 4.57
N ILE A 83 -0.37 18.16 4.60
CA ILE A 83 -1.37 19.20 4.91
C ILE A 83 -1.72 19.08 6.39
N VAL A 84 -1.19 19.99 7.19
CA VAL A 84 -1.47 20.07 8.63
C VAL A 84 -1.88 21.49 8.95
N LEU A 85 -3.17 21.69 9.19
CA LEU A 85 -3.74 23.00 9.47
C LEU A 85 -4.27 22.97 10.90
N GLN A 86 -3.68 23.77 11.77
CA GLN A 86 -4.00 23.84 13.20
C GLN A 86 -4.34 25.27 13.61
N ALA A 87 -4.88 25.43 14.82
CA ALA A 87 -5.35 26.71 15.33
C ALA A 87 -6.41 27.37 14.40
N ALA A 88 -7.25 26.54 13.79
CA ALA A 88 -8.31 26.98 12.91
C ALA A 88 -9.43 27.72 13.67
N THR A 89 -9.53 29.03 13.52
CA THR A 89 -10.72 29.79 13.96
C THR A 89 -11.90 29.54 13.03
N ASN A 90 -11.63 29.37 11.74
CA ASN A 90 -12.61 28.99 10.72
C ASN A 90 -12.05 27.87 9.83
N LYS A 91 -12.52 26.63 10.03
CA LYS A 91 -12.07 25.48 9.23
C LYS A 91 -12.39 25.63 7.73
N MET A 92 -13.48 26.32 7.38
CA MET A 92 -13.86 26.50 5.98
C MET A 92 -12.84 27.32 5.19
N GLU A 93 -12.29 28.37 5.80
CA GLU A 93 -11.25 29.20 5.16
C GLU A 93 -9.99 28.37 4.85
N LEU A 94 -9.56 27.55 5.80
CA LEU A 94 -8.40 26.66 5.62
C LEU A 94 -8.64 25.61 4.53
N VAL A 95 -9.86 25.06 4.46
CA VAL A 95 -10.24 24.11 3.40
C VAL A 95 -10.27 24.80 2.03
N GLU A 96 -10.76 26.04 1.93
CA GLU A 96 -10.71 26.81 0.67
C GLU A 96 -9.27 27.14 0.26
N GLN A 97 -8.36 27.37 1.20
CA GLN A 97 -6.93 27.53 0.89
C GLN A 97 -6.35 26.24 0.28
N VAL A 98 -6.63 25.07 0.87
CA VAL A 98 -6.20 23.77 0.32
C VAL A 98 -6.79 23.56 -1.08
N LYS A 99 -8.08 23.85 -1.24
CA LYS A 99 -8.79 23.73 -2.49
C LYS A 99 -8.16 24.59 -3.58
N THR A 100 -7.91 25.85 -3.29
CA THR A 100 -7.31 26.82 -4.21
C THR A 100 -5.87 26.44 -4.55
N ARG A 101 -5.05 26.12 -3.55
CA ARG A 101 -3.62 25.76 -3.72
C ARG A 101 -3.43 24.53 -4.59
N HIS A 102 -4.35 23.57 -4.52
CA HIS A 102 -4.25 22.31 -5.25
C HIS A 102 -5.22 22.19 -6.44
N GLY A 103 -5.99 23.23 -6.73
CA GLY A 103 -6.92 23.27 -7.86
C GLY A 103 -8.07 22.25 -7.77
N TYR A 104 -8.53 21.92 -6.56
CA TYR A 104 -9.64 20.97 -6.38
C TYR A 104 -11.01 21.61 -6.61
N ARG A 105 -11.96 20.83 -7.10
CA ARG A 105 -13.39 21.16 -6.99
C ARG A 105 -13.95 20.60 -5.69
N ASP A 106 -15.08 21.16 -5.22
CA ASP A 106 -15.70 20.69 -3.98
C ASP A 106 -16.03 19.20 -4.05
N GLU A 107 -16.44 18.71 -5.22
CA GLU A 107 -16.77 17.30 -5.48
C GLU A 107 -15.60 16.34 -5.31
N GLU A 108 -14.37 16.86 -5.33
CA GLU A 108 -13.12 16.09 -5.20
C GLU A 108 -12.58 16.12 -3.77
N LEU A 109 -13.19 16.91 -2.88
CA LEU A 109 -12.85 16.99 -1.47
C LEU A 109 -13.76 16.07 -0.65
N GLY A 110 -13.15 15.32 0.27
CA GLY A 110 -13.82 14.65 1.37
C GLY A 110 -13.44 15.31 2.69
N PHE A 111 -14.37 15.31 3.65
CA PHE A 111 -14.12 15.75 5.02
C PHE A 111 -14.74 14.77 6.02
N ILE A 112 -13.97 14.37 7.03
CA ILE A 112 -14.44 13.57 8.18
C ILE A 112 -14.46 14.47 9.41
N GLY A 113 -15.62 14.61 10.04
CA GLY A 113 -15.82 15.45 11.23
C GLY A 113 -16.69 14.78 12.29
N ASP A 114 -16.74 15.37 13.47
CA ASP A 114 -17.53 14.89 14.60
C ASP A 114 -18.34 15.99 15.30
N GLU A 115 -17.96 17.26 15.17
CA GLU A 115 -18.49 18.37 15.96
C GLU A 115 -19.11 19.50 15.10
N LEU A 116 -19.92 20.38 15.71
CA LEU A 116 -20.65 21.45 15.03
C LEU A 116 -19.74 22.40 14.24
N VAL A 117 -18.50 22.59 14.69
CA VAL A 117 -17.48 23.41 14.01
C VAL A 117 -17.10 22.85 12.63
N ASP A 118 -17.39 21.58 12.35
CA ASP A 118 -17.16 20.94 11.04
C ASP A 118 -18.30 21.16 10.05
N LEU A 119 -19.49 21.56 10.52
CA LEU A 119 -20.69 21.71 9.68
C LEU A 119 -20.48 22.61 8.45
N PRO A 120 -19.78 23.75 8.54
CA PRO A 120 -19.51 24.58 7.36
C PRO A 120 -18.79 23.81 6.25
N VAL A 121 -17.77 23.02 6.63
CA VAL A 121 -16.99 22.21 5.69
C VAL A 121 -17.81 21.04 5.16
N LEU A 122 -18.46 20.29 6.05
CA LEU A 122 -19.26 19.12 5.71
C LEU A 122 -20.39 19.46 4.72
N ARG A 123 -21.02 20.63 4.85
CA ARG A 123 -22.07 21.08 3.92
C ARG A 123 -21.54 21.44 2.53
N ARG A 124 -20.23 21.67 2.37
CA ARG A 124 -19.62 22.13 1.11
C ARG A 124 -18.99 20.99 0.30
N VAL A 125 -18.30 20.07 0.96
CA VAL A 125 -17.47 19.05 0.30
C VAL A 125 -18.28 17.96 -0.43
N GLY A 126 -17.64 17.32 -1.41
CA GLY A 126 -18.21 16.26 -2.23
C GLY A 126 -18.55 14.99 -1.44
N LEU A 127 -17.75 14.68 -0.42
CA LEU A 127 -17.97 13.59 0.52
C LEU A 127 -17.83 14.08 1.97
N ALA A 128 -18.94 14.50 2.55
CA ALA A 128 -19.10 14.70 3.98
C ALA A 128 -19.30 13.38 4.74
N VAL A 129 -18.48 13.13 5.76
CA VAL A 129 -18.58 11.96 6.63
C VAL A 129 -18.63 12.39 8.09
N ALA A 130 -19.54 11.79 8.85
CA ALA A 130 -19.57 11.89 10.30
C ALA A 130 -19.10 10.57 10.93
N VAL A 131 -18.29 10.65 12.00
CA VAL A 131 -17.93 9.44 12.75
C VAL A 131 -19.09 8.95 13.64
N ARG A 132 -19.05 7.70 14.13
CA ARG A 132 -20.13 7.14 14.97
C ARG A 132 -20.42 7.99 16.21
N ASN A 133 -19.40 8.54 16.86
CA ASN A 133 -19.53 9.38 18.06
C ASN A 133 -19.87 10.84 17.76
N ALA A 134 -20.02 11.24 16.50
CA ALA A 134 -20.33 12.61 16.11
C ALA A 134 -21.67 13.11 16.67
N MET A 135 -21.79 14.42 16.83
CA MET A 135 -23.02 15.07 17.24
C MET A 135 -24.17 14.78 16.25
N PRO A 136 -25.44 14.74 16.72
CA PRO A 136 -26.59 14.45 15.88
C PRO A 136 -26.72 15.36 14.65
N GLU A 137 -26.40 16.65 14.79
CA GLU A 137 -26.42 17.66 13.74
C GLU A 137 -25.42 17.33 12.63
N VAL A 138 -24.24 16.87 13.02
CA VAL A 138 -23.13 16.50 12.13
C VAL A 138 -23.50 15.25 11.34
N LYS A 139 -24.07 14.24 12.01
CA LYS A 139 -24.62 13.04 11.36
C LYS A 139 -25.71 13.37 10.35
N ARG A 140 -26.62 14.31 10.67
CA ARG A 140 -27.67 14.77 9.74
C ARG A 140 -27.12 15.48 8.50
N ALA A 141 -25.96 16.15 8.63
CA ALA A 141 -25.31 16.84 7.52
C ALA A 141 -24.43 15.90 6.66
N ALA A 142 -24.07 14.72 7.16
CA ALA A 142 -23.16 13.81 6.49
C ALA A 142 -23.84 12.99 5.38
N HIS A 143 -23.07 12.63 4.34
CA HIS A 143 -23.51 11.67 3.32
C HIS A 143 -23.30 10.22 3.76
N TYR A 144 -22.44 10.01 4.76
CA TYR A 144 -22.15 8.71 5.37
C TYR A 144 -21.85 8.90 6.85
N VAL A 145 -22.35 7.98 7.68
CA VAL A 145 -21.99 7.88 9.09
C VAL A 145 -21.24 6.58 9.29
N THR A 146 -20.04 6.63 9.85
CA THR A 146 -19.21 5.43 10.04
C THR A 146 -19.82 4.49 11.08
N ARG A 147 -19.49 3.20 10.97
CA ARG A 147 -19.85 2.20 11.99
C ARG A 147 -18.87 2.23 13.18
N ARG A 148 -17.61 2.56 12.92
CA ARG A 148 -16.57 2.76 13.92
C ARG A 148 -16.57 4.18 14.49
N ALA A 149 -16.10 4.33 15.74
CA ALA A 149 -15.92 5.65 16.34
C ALA A 149 -14.57 6.26 15.95
N GLY A 150 -14.43 7.57 16.14
CA GLY A 150 -13.14 8.24 16.03
C GLY A 150 -12.13 7.67 17.02
N GLY A 151 -10.88 7.58 16.58
CA GLY A 151 -9.81 6.90 17.32
C GLY A 151 -9.98 5.37 17.42
N ASP A 152 -10.93 4.77 16.68
CA ASP A 152 -11.23 3.33 16.67
C ASP A 152 -11.42 2.80 15.24
N GLY A 153 -10.65 3.31 14.28
CA GLY A 153 -10.64 2.82 12.90
C GLY A 153 -11.70 3.44 11.98
N ALA A 154 -12.35 4.55 12.37
CA ALA A 154 -13.33 5.23 11.52
C ALA A 154 -12.70 5.82 10.25
N VAL A 155 -11.48 6.36 10.33
CA VAL A 155 -10.77 6.88 9.16
C VAL A 155 -10.38 5.75 8.22
N ARG A 156 -9.92 4.63 8.77
CA ARG A 156 -9.62 3.39 8.04
C ARG A 156 -10.84 2.87 7.28
N GLU A 157 -12.01 2.87 7.92
CA GLU A 157 -13.28 2.48 7.29
C GLU A 157 -13.57 3.34 6.05
N VAL A 158 -13.46 4.65 6.17
CA VAL A 158 -13.73 5.60 5.07
C VAL A 158 -12.71 5.44 3.94
N ILE A 159 -11.42 5.32 4.28
CA ILE A 159 -10.36 5.14 3.28
C ILE A 159 -10.58 3.86 2.48
N GLU A 160 -10.91 2.75 3.14
CA GLU A 160 -11.20 1.49 2.45
C GLU A 160 -12.38 1.63 1.48
N MET A 161 -13.45 2.33 1.88
CA MET A 161 -14.59 2.62 1.01
C MET A 161 -14.19 3.45 -0.21
N ILE A 162 -13.35 4.47 -0.04
CA ILE A 162 -12.86 5.30 -1.14
C ILE A 162 -12.04 4.45 -2.12
N LEU A 163 -11.05 3.71 -1.61
CA LEU A 163 -10.15 2.89 -2.44
C LEU A 163 -10.92 1.80 -3.19
N LYS A 164 -11.91 1.16 -2.57
CA LYS A 164 -12.80 0.18 -3.23
C LYS A 164 -13.65 0.84 -4.31
N ALA A 165 -14.24 2.01 -4.04
CA ALA A 165 -15.03 2.74 -5.02
C ALA A 165 -14.20 3.23 -6.22
N GLN A 166 -12.91 3.50 -5.99
CA GLN A 166 -11.94 3.91 -7.02
C GLN A 166 -11.27 2.74 -7.74
N LYS A 167 -11.59 1.50 -7.37
CA LYS A 167 -10.94 0.27 -7.89
C LYS A 167 -9.42 0.25 -7.68
N SER A 168 -8.92 0.97 -6.69
CA SER A 168 -7.50 0.99 -6.31
C SER A 168 -7.19 0.06 -5.14
N TRP A 169 -8.21 -0.45 -4.44
CA TRP A 169 -8.07 -1.36 -3.30
C TRP A 169 -7.20 -2.58 -3.62
N ASP A 170 -7.52 -3.31 -4.68
CA ASP A 170 -6.81 -4.54 -5.06
C ASP A 170 -5.32 -4.28 -5.33
N LYS A 171 -5.00 -3.17 -6.01
CA LYS A 171 -3.61 -2.73 -6.24
C LYS A 171 -2.89 -2.42 -4.92
N VAL A 172 -3.56 -1.78 -3.97
CA VAL A 172 -2.94 -1.40 -2.68
C VAL A 172 -2.74 -2.62 -1.79
N ILE A 173 -3.70 -3.55 -1.77
CA ILE A 173 -3.60 -4.78 -0.96
C ILE A 173 -2.72 -5.84 -1.60
N ALA A 174 -2.48 -5.79 -2.92
CA ALA A 174 -1.60 -6.72 -3.61
C ALA A 174 -0.23 -6.81 -2.94
N LYS A 175 0.29 -5.69 -2.39
CA LYS A 175 1.52 -5.66 -1.58
C LYS A 175 1.51 -6.61 -0.37
N TYR A 176 0.34 -6.87 0.22
CA TYR A 176 0.14 -7.80 1.33
C TYR A 176 -0.27 -9.21 0.87
N LEU A 177 -0.85 -9.32 -0.32
CA LEU A 177 -1.34 -10.56 -0.93
C LEU A 177 -0.34 -11.18 -1.91
N VAL A 178 0.93 -10.73 -1.95
CA VAL A 178 2.03 -11.49 -2.62
C VAL A 178 2.38 -12.74 -1.80
N ILE A 179 1.35 -13.54 -1.52
CA ILE A 179 1.39 -14.89 -0.97
C ILE A 179 0.35 -15.67 -1.79
N LEU A 180 0.79 -16.80 -2.39
CA LEU A 180 0.10 -17.80 -3.22
C LEU A 180 0.46 -17.67 -4.72
N THR A 181 1.13 -18.65 -5.34
CA THR A 181 1.05 -20.10 -5.13
C THR A 181 2.42 -20.77 -4.92
N CYS A 182 2.57 -21.49 -3.79
CA CYS A 182 3.29 -22.77 -3.65
C CYS A 182 3.27 -23.17 -2.17
N ALA A 183 2.17 -23.77 -1.71
CA ALA A 183 2.14 -24.50 -0.45
C ALA A 183 2.13 -25.99 -0.81
N TRP A 184 3.11 -26.77 -0.34
CA TRP A 184 3.04 -28.15 0.20
C TRP A 184 4.49 -28.55 0.62
N LEU A 185 4.62 -29.09 1.85
CA LEU A 185 5.76 -29.33 2.79
C LEU A 185 6.87 -30.31 2.29
N PRO A 186 7.86 -30.78 3.11
CA PRO A 186 8.78 -30.16 4.08
C PRO A 186 10.29 -30.38 3.74
N VAL A 187 11.17 -29.89 4.62
CA VAL A 187 12.64 -29.83 4.52
C VAL A 187 13.33 -31.20 4.53
N ALA A 188 14.26 -31.42 3.59
CA ALA A 188 15.37 -32.36 3.76
C ALA A 188 16.70 -31.62 3.59
N ALA A 189 17.54 -31.69 4.62
CA ALA A 189 18.88 -31.13 4.65
C ALA A 189 19.86 -32.03 3.88
N ALA A 190 20.76 -31.41 3.11
CA ALA A 190 22.01 -32.04 2.71
C ALA A 190 23.13 -31.02 2.91
N ALA A 191 23.90 -31.23 3.97
CA ALA A 191 25.19 -30.59 4.17
C ALA A 191 26.21 -31.25 3.23
N ALA A 192 27.06 -30.45 2.59
CA ALA A 192 28.33 -30.92 2.07
C ALA A 192 29.39 -29.81 2.16
N SER A 193 30.34 -30.09 3.04
CA SER A 193 31.77 -29.72 3.07
C SER A 193 32.21 -28.29 2.79
N ASN A 194 32.83 -27.76 3.84
CA ASN A 194 33.71 -26.60 3.89
C ASN A 194 35.06 -26.94 3.22
N GLU A 195 35.43 -26.22 2.18
CA GLU A 195 36.84 -26.05 1.77
C GLU A 195 36.98 -24.71 1.05
N MET A 196 37.94 -23.89 1.52
CA MET A 196 38.21 -22.55 1.01
C MET A 196 38.68 -22.61 -0.44
N ALA A 197 37.82 -22.25 -1.38
CA ALA A 197 38.21 -21.85 -2.71
C ALA A 197 37.67 -20.44 -2.97
N THR A 198 38.56 -19.47 -3.11
CA THR A 198 38.27 -18.12 -3.63
C THR A 198 37.96 -18.13 -5.13
N GLY A 199 37.37 -19.23 -5.61
CA GLY A 199 37.03 -19.47 -7.00
C GLY A 199 35.66 -18.91 -7.33
N TYR A 200 35.42 -18.75 -8.63
CA TYR A 200 34.10 -18.48 -9.18
C TYR A 200 33.71 -19.63 -10.10
N ILE A 201 32.41 -19.92 -10.15
CA ILE A 201 31.84 -20.90 -11.08
C ILE A 201 31.38 -20.13 -12.30
N GLU A 202 31.88 -20.49 -13.48
CA GLU A 202 31.37 -19.96 -14.76
C GLU A 202 30.17 -20.78 -15.24
N LYS A 203 29.20 -20.11 -15.87
CA LYS A 203 28.02 -20.72 -16.52
C LYS A 203 27.33 -21.76 -15.62
N PHE A 204 27.02 -21.35 -14.39
CA PHE A 204 26.42 -22.25 -13.42
C PHE A 204 24.96 -22.54 -13.76
N GLU A 205 24.52 -23.75 -13.42
CA GLU A 205 23.12 -24.17 -13.52
C GLU A 205 22.80 -25.07 -12.33
N VAL A 206 21.77 -24.70 -11.57
CA VAL A 206 21.34 -25.39 -10.35
C VAL A 206 19.84 -25.70 -10.48
N PRO A 207 19.48 -26.93 -10.89
CA PRO A 207 18.10 -27.37 -10.95
C PRO A 207 17.60 -27.79 -9.56
N GLU A 208 16.31 -27.58 -9.30
CA GLU A 208 15.61 -28.14 -8.14
C GLU A 208 14.37 -28.91 -8.61
N THR A 209 14.28 -30.16 -8.17
CA THR A 209 13.19 -31.09 -8.49
C THR A 209 12.31 -31.36 -7.27
N ASP A 210 11.10 -31.85 -7.50
CA ASP A 210 10.23 -32.37 -6.44
C ASP A 210 10.56 -33.82 -6.06
N GLU A 211 9.82 -34.39 -5.11
CA GLU A 211 9.97 -35.76 -4.62
C GLU A 211 9.79 -36.83 -5.72
N ASN A 212 9.09 -36.48 -6.80
CA ASN A 212 8.87 -37.36 -7.95
C ASN A 212 9.89 -37.09 -9.07
N GLY A 213 10.91 -36.26 -8.84
CA GLY A 213 11.94 -35.91 -9.81
C GLY A 213 11.50 -34.87 -10.86
N VAL A 214 10.33 -34.24 -10.68
CA VAL A 214 9.83 -33.22 -11.62
C VAL A 214 10.52 -31.88 -11.37
N LEU A 215 11.08 -31.28 -12.42
CA LEU A 215 11.78 -29.99 -12.35
C LEU A 215 10.84 -28.87 -11.93
N ARG A 216 11.15 -28.20 -10.80
CA ARG A 216 10.38 -27.07 -10.25
C ARG A 216 10.95 -25.73 -10.66
N TRP A 217 12.25 -25.56 -10.45
CA TRP A 217 12.94 -24.34 -10.86
C TRP A 217 14.40 -24.62 -11.17
N LYS A 218 15.03 -23.66 -11.84
CA LYS A 218 16.44 -23.73 -12.24
C LYS A 218 17.04 -22.35 -12.12
N LEU A 219 18.10 -22.21 -11.33
CA LEU A 219 18.88 -20.97 -11.28
C LEU A 219 20.14 -21.14 -12.12
N LYS A 220 20.37 -20.20 -13.02
CA LYS A 220 21.56 -20.15 -13.86
C LYS A 220 22.14 -18.75 -13.95
N GLY A 221 23.37 -18.64 -14.40
CA GLY A 221 24.01 -17.35 -14.65
C GLY A 221 25.45 -17.51 -15.12
N ASP A 222 26.08 -16.40 -15.45
CA ASP A 222 27.40 -16.41 -16.08
C ASP A 222 28.51 -16.67 -15.06
N ARG A 223 28.34 -16.15 -13.83
CA ARG A 223 29.35 -16.28 -12.78
C ARG A 223 28.71 -16.34 -11.40
N ALA A 224 29.16 -17.27 -10.56
CA ALA A 224 28.81 -17.34 -9.15
C ALA A 224 30.08 -17.34 -8.29
N GLN A 225 30.19 -16.40 -7.34
CA GLN A 225 31.38 -16.26 -6.50
C GLN A 225 31.00 -16.22 -5.01
N LEU A 226 31.62 -17.08 -4.21
CA LEU A 226 31.41 -17.10 -2.76
C LEU A 226 32.14 -15.92 -2.09
N ARG A 227 31.44 -15.22 -1.19
CA ARG A 227 31.97 -14.12 -0.38
C ARG A 227 32.40 -14.62 1.00
N MET A 228 33.23 -13.82 1.68
CA MET A 228 33.75 -14.14 3.02
C MET A 228 32.64 -14.27 4.08
N ASP A 229 31.49 -13.62 3.88
CA ASP A 229 30.33 -13.69 4.78
C ASP A 229 29.42 -14.90 4.50
N GLY A 230 29.82 -15.79 3.59
CA GLY A 230 29.07 -17.00 3.22
C GLY A 230 27.95 -16.77 2.20
N THR A 231 27.72 -15.53 1.75
CA THR A 231 26.80 -15.24 0.64
C THR A 231 27.48 -15.44 -0.71
N MET A 232 26.70 -15.53 -1.79
CA MET A 232 27.20 -15.70 -3.15
C MET A 232 26.81 -14.53 -4.03
N ASP A 233 27.79 -13.95 -4.73
CA ASP A 233 27.56 -12.98 -5.79
C ASP A 233 27.29 -13.70 -7.10
N LEU A 234 26.15 -13.42 -7.72
CA LEU A 234 25.69 -14.00 -8.97
C LEU A 234 25.64 -12.93 -10.06
N GLN A 235 26.28 -13.18 -11.20
CA GLN A 235 26.25 -12.32 -12.37
C GLN A 235 25.33 -12.90 -13.45
N ASN A 236 24.51 -12.04 -14.05
CA ASN A 236 23.48 -12.37 -15.03
C ASN A 236 22.61 -13.55 -14.57
N ALA A 237 22.16 -13.48 -13.31
CA ALA A 237 21.37 -14.51 -12.67
C ALA A 237 19.98 -14.58 -13.30
N ARG A 238 19.53 -15.80 -13.60
CA ARG A 238 18.23 -16.12 -14.17
C ARG A 238 17.63 -17.33 -13.45
N ALA A 239 16.52 -17.13 -12.75
CA ALA A 239 15.73 -18.19 -12.15
C ALA A 239 14.52 -18.51 -13.02
N GLU A 240 14.47 -19.71 -13.58
CA GLU A 240 13.36 -20.24 -14.38
C GLU A 240 12.48 -21.10 -13.49
N PHE A 241 11.18 -20.82 -13.46
CA PHE A 241 10.17 -21.58 -12.73
C PHE A 241 9.33 -22.38 -13.72
N TYR A 242 9.09 -23.65 -13.43
CA TYR A 242 8.44 -24.59 -14.34
C TYR A 242 7.04 -24.97 -13.83
N GLN A 243 6.10 -25.08 -14.76
CA GLN A 243 4.77 -25.65 -14.56
C GLN A 243 4.48 -26.60 -15.72
N SER A 244 4.10 -27.84 -15.43
CA SER A 244 3.85 -28.88 -16.44
C SER A 244 5.03 -29.03 -17.43
N ASN A 245 6.27 -29.04 -16.91
CA ASN A 245 7.53 -29.09 -17.66
C ASN A 245 7.76 -27.93 -18.67
N LYS A 246 7.02 -26.84 -18.57
CA LYS A 246 7.24 -25.61 -19.35
C LYS A 246 7.65 -24.47 -18.43
N VAL A 247 8.51 -23.57 -18.90
CA VAL A 247 8.87 -22.37 -18.16
C VAL A 247 7.63 -21.49 -18.04
N ALA A 248 7.13 -21.37 -16.82
CA ALA A 248 5.97 -20.54 -16.49
C ALA A 248 6.39 -19.11 -16.15
N MET A 249 7.57 -18.93 -15.56
CA MET A 249 8.05 -17.62 -15.13
C MET A 249 9.58 -17.57 -15.11
N VAL A 250 10.14 -16.40 -15.35
CA VAL A 250 11.58 -16.14 -15.37
C VAL A 250 11.87 -14.89 -14.55
N LEU A 251 12.73 -14.99 -13.54
CA LEU A 251 13.28 -13.85 -12.83
C LEU A 251 14.73 -13.63 -13.26
N SER A 252 15.08 -12.44 -13.71
CA SER A 252 16.43 -12.10 -14.19
C SER A 252 16.98 -10.86 -13.47
N ALA A 253 18.25 -10.91 -13.09
CA ALA A 253 18.98 -9.78 -12.50
C ALA A 253 20.45 -9.79 -12.96
N PRO A 254 21.03 -8.66 -13.42
CA PRO A 254 22.43 -8.61 -13.83
C PRO A 254 23.41 -8.89 -12.70
N GLN A 255 23.05 -8.52 -11.48
CA GLN A 255 23.81 -8.82 -10.27
C GLN A 255 22.86 -9.16 -9.13
N CYS A 256 23.17 -10.20 -8.37
CA CYS A 256 22.35 -10.63 -7.24
C CYS A 256 23.20 -11.27 -6.15
N LEU A 257 22.89 -10.97 -4.89
CA LEU A 257 23.47 -11.60 -3.71
C LEU A 257 22.56 -12.72 -3.22
N LEU A 258 23.07 -13.95 -3.11
CA LEU A 258 22.36 -15.11 -2.61
C LEU A 258 22.89 -15.54 -1.24
N ASP A 259 22.03 -15.49 -0.22
CA ASP A 259 22.25 -16.12 1.09
C ASP A 259 21.63 -17.52 1.07
N ARG A 260 22.49 -18.54 0.91
CA ARG A 260 22.08 -19.95 0.83
C ARG A 260 21.53 -20.49 2.14
N VAL A 261 21.99 -19.95 3.27
CA VAL A 261 21.58 -20.39 4.61
C VAL A 261 20.17 -19.86 4.91
N LYS A 262 19.95 -18.56 4.67
CA LYS A 262 18.63 -17.95 4.85
C LYS A 262 17.67 -18.24 3.69
N LYS A 263 18.18 -18.81 2.60
CA LYS A 263 17.45 -19.05 1.35
C LYS A 263 16.83 -17.77 0.80
N ARG A 264 17.63 -16.70 0.75
CA ARG A 264 17.21 -15.37 0.29
C ARG A 264 18.15 -14.87 -0.78
N ALA A 265 17.61 -14.26 -1.82
CA ALA A 265 18.39 -13.56 -2.83
C ALA A 265 18.00 -12.08 -2.84
N ALA A 266 18.94 -11.18 -3.08
CA ALA A 266 18.67 -9.76 -3.15
C ALA A 266 19.48 -9.08 -4.25
N THR A 267 18.92 -8.03 -4.84
CA THR A 267 19.65 -7.12 -5.72
C THR A 267 19.25 -5.70 -5.38
N ASP A 268 20.15 -4.76 -5.64
CA ASP A 268 19.86 -3.32 -5.69
C ASP A 268 19.83 -2.80 -7.13
N GLY A 269 20.19 -3.65 -8.10
CA GLY A 269 20.20 -3.33 -9.52
C GLY A 269 18.88 -3.64 -10.22
N PRO A 270 18.84 -3.52 -11.56
CA PRO A 270 17.67 -3.85 -12.35
C PRO A 270 17.22 -5.30 -12.17
N VAL A 271 15.91 -5.50 -12.14
CA VAL A 271 15.30 -6.82 -12.09
C VAL A 271 14.16 -6.90 -13.11
N THR A 272 14.03 -8.06 -13.75
CA THR A 272 12.94 -8.36 -14.67
C THR A 272 12.30 -9.68 -14.28
N LEU A 273 10.98 -9.70 -14.16
CA LEU A 273 10.16 -10.88 -14.02
C LEU A 273 9.31 -11.04 -15.27
N GLU A 274 9.37 -12.18 -15.95
CA GLU A 274 8.63 -12.43 -17.19
C GLU A 274 7.83 -13.71 -17.07
N ASN A 275 6.59 -13.68 -17.54
CA ASN A 275 5.80 -14.85 -17.85
C ASN A 275 5.16 -14.67 -19.24
N PRO A 276 4.39 -15.65 -19.76
CA PRO A 276 3.76 -15.51 -21.07
C PRO A 276 2.84 -14.29 -21.23
N ASP A 277 2.21 -13.85 -20.14
CA ASP A 277 1.15 -12.84 -20.15
C ASP A 277 1.63 -11.44 -19.75
N MET A 278 2.77 -11.33 -19.06
CA MET A 278 3.27 -10.08 -18.51
C MET A 278 4.79 -10.06 -18.30
N THR A 279 5.34 -8.86 -18.41
CA THR A 279 6.68 -8.49 -17.96
C THR A 279 6.55 -7.49 -16.81
N VAL A 280 7.28 -7.71 -15.72
CA VAL A 280 7.43 -6.76 -14.60
C VAL A 280 8.90 -6.38 -14.51
N THR A 281 9.21 -5.09 -14.56
CA THR A 281 10.57 -4.57 -14.35
C THR A 281 10.63 -3.73 -13.09
N GLY A 282 11.82 -3.58 -12.50
CA GLY A 282 12.05 -2.64 -11.40
C GLY A 282 13.51 -2.50 -11.04
N ILE A 283 13.78 -1.72 -9.99
CA ILE A 283 15.11 -1.55 -9.39
C ILE A 283 15.08 -2.11 -7.98
N GLY A 284 16.03 -3.00 -7.71
CA GLY A 284 16.17 -3.73 -6.48
C GLY A 284 15.08 -4.79 -6.27
N ALA A 285 15.49 -5.96 -5.79
CA ALA A 285 14.57 -7.02 -5.42
C ALA A 285 15.06 -7.76 -4.17
N VAL A 286 14.13 -8.37 -3.46
CA VAL A 286 14.40 -9.39 -2.46
C VAL A 286 13.52 -10.59 -2.76
N TRP A 287 14.15 -11.73 -3.03
CA TRP A 287 13.51 -13.02 -3.08
C TRP A 287 13.75 -13.75 -1.76
N ASP A 288 12.70 -14.34 -1.22
CA ASP A 288 12.76 -15.16 -0.02
C ASP A 288 12.10 -16.50 -0.31
N GLN A 289 12.92 -17.56 -0.37
CA GLN A 289 12.46 -18.90 -0.69
C GLN A 289 11.57 -19.49 0.41
N ALA A 290 11.79 -19.11 1.68
CA ALA A 290 10.98 -19.60 2.78
C ALA A 290 9.52 -19.12 2.68
N THR A 291 9.33 -17.91 2.17
CA THR A 291 8.00 -17.32 1.94
C THR A 291 7.50 -17.47 0.49
N GLY A 292 8.38 -17.86 -0.44
CA GLY A 292 8.09 -17.89 -1.88
C GLY A 292 7.84 -16.50 -2.48
N SER A 293 8.25 -15.43 -1.80
CA SER A 293 7.91 -14.05 -2.19
C SER A 293 9.05 -13.36 -2.92
N VAL A 294 8.72 -12.57 -3.95
CA VAL A 294 9.63 -11.63 -4.62
C VAL A 294 9.10 -10.22 -4.39
N ILE A 295 9.92 -9.36 -3.80
CA ILE A 295 9.58 -7.96 -3.50
C ILE A 295 10.49 -7.07 -4.32
N LEU A 296 9.93 -6.34 -5.28
CA LEU A 296 10.64 -5.29 -6.01
C LEU A 296 10.63 -3.99 -5.18
N LYS A 297 11.77 -3.30 -5.11
CA LYS A 297 11.95 -2.15 -4.20
C LYS A 297 11.40 -0.84 -4.79
N SER A 298 11.76 -0.51 -6.03
CA SER A 298 11.39 0.77 -6.65
C SER A 298 11.27 0.68 -8.17
N ASN A 299 10.78 1.76 -8.79
CA ASN A 299 10.65 1.91 -10.25
C ASN A 299 9.94 0.74 -10.95
N VAL A 300 8.92 0.17 -10.28
CA VAL A 300 8.22 -1.01 -10.78
C VAL A 300 7.31 -0.64 -11.95
N GLN A 301 7.53 -1.28 -13.10
CA GLN A 301 6.68 -1.18 -14.28
C GLN A 301 6.10 -2.55 -14.61
N VAL A 302 4.86 -2.58 -15.10
CA VAL A 302 4.17 -3.81 -15.50
C VAL A 302 3.66 -3.61 -16.92
N GLU A 303 4.08 -4.48 -17.81
CA GLU A 303 3.64 -4.56 -19.21
C GLU A 303 2.88 -5.88 -19.41
N VAL A 304 1.63 -5.80 -19.84
CA VAL A 304 0.77 -6.97 -20.08
C VAL A 304 0.69 -7.22 -21.57
N ARG A 305 1.00 -8.44 -22.00
CA ARG A 305 0.96 -8.86 -23.39
C ARG A 305 -0.48 -9.24 -23.74
N SER A 306 -1.10 -8.48 -24.64
CA SER A 306 -2.48 -8.70 -25.05
C SER A 306 -2.61 -9.98 -25.88
N GLY A 307 -2.85 -11.10 -25.20
CA GLY A 307 -3.14 -12.40 -25.80
C GLY A 307 -3.92 -13.28 -24.83
N GLY A 308 -5.26 -13.16 -24.83
CA GLY A 308 -6.12 -14.25 -24.37
C GLY A 308 -6.71 -14.19 -22.97
N VAL A 309 -7.04 -13.02 -22.41
CA VAL A 309 -8.16 -12.93 -21.45
C VAL A 309 -9.10 -11.86 -21.94
N ALA A 310 -10.23 -12.30 -22.50
CA ALA A 310 -11.34 -11.42 -22.82
C ALA A 310 -11.78 -10.70 -21.54
N LEU A 311 -11.64 -9.38 -21.52
CA LEU A 311 -12.38 -8.55 -20.58
C LEU A 311 -13.88 -8.86 -20.78
N PRO A 312 -14.65 -9.19 -19.74
CA PRO A 312 -16.08 -9.46 -19.91
C PRO A 312 -16.74 -8.22 -20.51
N SER A 313 -17.32 -8.38 -21.70
CA SER A 313 -18.11 -7.36 -22.36
C SER A 313 -19.40 -7.17 -21.56
N PHE A 314 -19.59 -5.96 -21.03
CA PHE A 314 -20.90 -5.56 -20.55
C PHE A 314 -21.74 -5.21 -21.77
N GLY A 315 -22.64 -6.13 -22.15
CA GLY A 315 -23.57 -5.93 -23.25
C GLY A 315 -24.34 -4.62 -23.10
N GLU A 316 -24.25 -3.77 -24.12
CA GLU A 316 -25.18 -2.67 -24.33
C GLU A 316 -26.58 -3.27 -24.56
N LYS A 317 -27.53 -2.95 -23.68
CA LYS A 317 -28.93 -2.88 -24.10
C LYS A 317 -29.24 -1.43 -24.44
N LYS A 318 -29.38 -1.17 -25.74
CA LYS A 318 -30.19 -0.08 -26.31
C LYS A 318 -31.56 -0.63 -26.70
N PRO A 319 -32.56 0.24 -26.97
CA PRO A 319 -32.75 1.61 -26.50
C PRO A 319 -33.76 1.70 -25.34
#